data_AF-A0A0D0QBR6-F1
#
_entry.id   AF-A0A0D0QBR6-F1
#
_cell.length_a   1.000
_cell.length_b   1.000
_cell.length_c   1.000
_cell.angle_alpha   90.00
_cell.angle_beta   90.00
_cell.angle_gamma   90.00
#
_symmetry.space_group_name_H-M   'P 1'
#
loop_
_entity.id
_entity.type
_entity.pdbx_description
1 polymer ?
#
loop_
_entity_poly.entity_id
_entity_poly.type
_entity_poly.pdbx_seq_one_letter_code
_entity_poly.pdbx_strand_id
1 'polypeptide(L)'
;MRLGNLATGASALSMMFLTACGTTYTVPAPGETSLSQARAMFAQERELGSEIRPTVGSAHALRQFERVIARVEPAAEAFCRSQTTDRPSFNCDVHIIVDHERSDRNAYQTYTNDGSVIVAFTVPLIADARNEDELAFVLGHEVGHHVGQHIQKSRQQAMAGALIMGALVAYGQAQANAANPYRYTGNDSANMRNAMDLGAGLGDMAFSQTYELESDMIGTYIATSAGYDPIVGARFFARPEEPVTPQGARSFWGTHPSDEVRLATVIETVGQIRATASQP
;
A
#
# COMPACT_ATOMS: atom_id res chain seq x y z
N MET A 1 3.50 -17.79 11.11
CA MET A 1 4.76 -17.03 11.26
C MET A 1 4.40 -15.64 11.77
N ARG A 2 4.96 -15.17 12.89
CA ARG A 2 4.73 -13.79 13.35
C ARG A 2 5.81 -12.88 12.78
N LEU A 3 5.40 -11.74 12.24
CA LEU A 3 6.33 -10.69 11.82
C LEU A 3 6.87 -9.95 13.05
N GLY A 4 8.09 -9.43 12.93
CA GLY A 4 8.67 -8.55 13.94
C GLY A 4 7.94 -7.21 13.96
N ASN A 5 7.43 -6.81 15.12
CA ASN A 5 6.89 -5.46 15.34
C ASN A 5 8.03 -4.49 15.67
N LEU A 6 7.86 -3.22 15.29
CA LEU A 6 8.71 -2.11 15.77
C LEU A 6 8.39 -1.78 17.24
N ALA A 7 8.78 -2.64 18.19
CA ALA A 7 8.72 -2.33 19.62
C ALA A 7 10.11 -2.42 20.24
N THR A 8 10.68 -1.26 20.58
CA THR A 8 12.02 -1.09 21.16
C THR A 8 12.09 -1.53 22.62
N GLY A 9 13.26 -2.06 23.01
CA GLY A 9 13.60 -2.37 24.40
C GLY A 9 13.60 -1.13 25.30
N ALA A 10 13.17 -1.33 26.55
CA ALA A 10 12.80 -0.31 27.52
C ALA A 10 13.96 0.49 28.14
N SER A 11 13.71 1.77 28.42
CA SER A 11 13.96 2.38 29.75
C SER A 11 13.10 3.64 29.94
N ALA A 12 12.59 3.78 31.16
CA ALA A 12 11.53 4.70 31.54
C ALA A 12 11.95 6.17 31.55
N LEU A 13 11.26 7.00 30.75
CA LEU A 13 10.84 8.33 31.15
C LEU A 13 9.64 8.72 30.26
N SER A 14 8.56 9.20 30.87
CA SER A 14 7.35 9.64 30.16
C SER A 14 7.66 10.75 29.15
N MET A 15 7.78 10.38 27.88
CA MET A 15 7.59 11.25 26.73
C MET A 15 6.40 10.69 25.94
N MET A 16 5.41 11.55 25.70
CA MET A 16 4.26 11.25 24.85
C MET A 16 4.71 10.61 23.55
N PHE A 17 4.10 9.46 23.25
CA PHE A 17 4.33 8.59 22.11
C PHE A 17 4.24 9.33 20.76
N LEU A 18 5.40 9.61 20.15
CA LEU A 18 5.55 9.98 18.73
C LEU A 18 6.09 8.80 17.90
N THR A 19 5.92 7.55 18.34
CA THR A 19 6.45 6.36 17.66
C THR A 19 5.53 5.82 16.55
N ALA A 20 4.48 6.54 16.16
CA ALA A 20 3.45 6.05 15.24
C ALA A 20 3.69 6.35 13.75
N CYS A 21 4.84 6.93 13.38
CA CYS A 21 5.03 7.42 12.01
C CYS A 21 5.48 6.37 10.99
N GLY A 22 5.76 5.12 11.37
CA GLY A 22 6.34 4.11 10.46
C GLY A 22 5.39 2.99 10.01
N THR A 23 5.99 1.99 9.36
CA THR A 23 5.37 0.69 9.07
C THR A 23 4.95 -0.01 10.37
N THR A 24 4.02 -0.95 10.31
CA THR A 24 3.61 -1.75 11.49
C THR A 24 4.67 -2.80 11.82
N TYR A 25 5.19 -3.43 10.77
CA TYR A 25 6.16 -4.50 10.83
C TYR A 25 7.50 -4.03 10.25
N THR A 26 8.56 -4.75 10.62
CA THR A 26 9.88 -4.54 10.01
C THR A 26 9.87 -5.08 8.58
N VAL A 27 9.97 -4.18 7.61
CA VAL A 27 10.12 -4.52 6.19
C VAL A 27 11.58 -4.89 5.92
N PRO A 28 11.87 -6.02 5.25
CA PRO A 28 13.23 -6.39 4.93
C PRO A 28 13.83 -5.42 3.90
N ALA A 29 15.03 -4.94 4.17
CA ALA A 29 15.80 -4.16 3.19
C ALA A 29 16.36 -5.12 2.13
N PRO A 30 16.02 -4.97 0.84
CA PRO A 30 16.52 -5.88 -0.19
C PRO A 30 18.03 -5.77 -0.36
N GLY A 31 18.72 -6.92 -0.44
CA GLY A 31 20.14 -6.95 -0.78
C GLY A 31 20.42 -6.70 -2.27
N GLU A 32 21.69 -6.48 -2.62
CA GLU A 32 22.12 -6.25 -4.02
C GLU A 32 21.70 -7.37 -4.98
N THR A 33 21.72 -8.63 -4.53
CA THR A 33 21.26 -9.76 -5.34
C THR A 33 19.78 -9.63 -5.69
N SER A 34 18.92 -9.39 -4.70
CA SER A 34 17.48 -9.20 -4.87
C SER A 34 17.17 -7.99 -5.78
N LEU A 35 17.91 -6.88 -5.62
CA LEU A 35 17.81 -5.70 -6.48
C LEU A 35 18.24 -5.98 -7.93
N SER A 36 19.34 -6.69 -8.13
CA SER A 36 19.82 -7.05 -9.47
C SER A 36 18.83 -7.95 -10.21
N GLN A 37 18.21 -8.90 -9.49
CA GLN A 37 17.19 -9.77 -10.05
C GLN A 37 15.92 -9.00 -10.38
N ALA A 38 15.46 -8.12 -9.48
CA ALA A 38 14.30 -7.27 -9.73
C ALA A 38 14.49 -6.37 -10.96
N ARG A 39 15.65 -5.72 -11.11
CA ARG A 39 16.02 -4.94 -12.31
C ARG A 39 15.91 -5.74 -13.59
N ALA A 40 16.45 -6.96 -13.61
CA ALA A 40 16.38 -7.83 -14.78
C ALA A 40 14.93 -8.22 -15.13
N MET A 41 14.11 -8.52 -14.13
CA MET A 41 12.68 -8.79 -14.33
C MET A 41 11.92 -7.55 -14.82
N PHE A 42 12.25 -6.37 -14.30
CA PHE A 42 11.68 -5.10 -14.77
C PHE A 42 12.02 -4.78 -16.22
N ALA A 43 13.27 -5.02 -16.62
CA ALA A 43 13.67 -4.87 -18.02
C ALA A 43 12.89 -5.85 -18.90
N GLN A 44 12.77 -7.11 -18.47
CA GLN A 44 12.02 -8.14 -19.20
C GLN A 44 10.54 -7.76 -19.40
N GLU A 45 9.83 -7.33 -18.34
CA GLU A 45 8.40 -6.97 -18.45
C GLU A 45 8.18 -5.70 -19.30
N ARG A 46 9.13 -4.75 -19.26
CA ARG A 46 9.10 -3.57 -20.13
C ARG A 46 9.34 -3.91 -21.60
N GLU A 47 10.23 -4.87 -21.89
CA GLU A 47 10.48 -5.38 -23.24
C GLU A 47 9.30 -6.18 -23.79
N LEU A 48 8.65 -7.01 -22.96
CA LEU A 48 7.43 -7.75 -23.34
C LEU A 48 6.27 -6.81 -23.67
N GLY A 49 6.30 -5.58 -23.14
CA GLY A 49 5.40 -4.49 -23.49
C GLY A 49 3.91 -4.83 -23.33
N SER A 50 3.06 -4.10 -24.05
CA SER A 50 1.62 -4.37 -24.12
C SER A 50 1.26 -5.54 -25.05
N GLU A 51 2.25 -6.18 -25.69
CA GLU A 51 2.03 -7.23 -26.68
C GLU A 51 1.41 -8.49 -26.06
N ILE A 52 1.66 -8.72 -24.77
CA ILE A 52 1.05 -9.80 -23.99
C ILE A 52 -0.04 -9.21 -23.09
N ARG A 53 -1.08 -8.61 -23.67
CA ARG A 53 -2.33 -8.41 -22.92
C ARG A 53 -3.21 -9.66 -23.10
N PRO A 54 -3.78 -10.19 -22.01
CA PRO A 54 -4.69 -11.32 -22.12
C PRO A 54 -5.85 -10.96 -23.05
N THR A 55 -6.16 -11.84 -24.01
CA THR A 55 -7.33 -11.71 -24.89
C THR A 55 -8.55 -12.45 -24.34
N VAL A 56 -8.49 -12.90 -23.08
CA VAL A 56 -9.58 -13.62 -22.42
C VAL A 56 -10.77 -12.69 -22.20
N GLY A 57 -11.97 -13.18 -22.50
CA GLY A 57 -13.20 -12.45 -22.22
C GLY A 57 -13.41 -12.25 -20.72
N SER A 58 -14.05 -11.15 -20.33
CA SER A 58 -14.28 -10.77 -18.93
C SER A 58 -14.90 -11.89 -18.08
N ALA A 59 -15.84 -12.66 -18.64
CA ALA A 59 -16.46 -13.78 -17.92
C ALA A 59 -15.46 -14.90 -17.54
N HIS A 60 -14.43 -15.13 -18.37
CA HIS A 60 -13.37 -16.09 -18.02
C HIS A 60 -12.46 -15.52 -16.93
N ALA A 61 -12.07 -14.25 -17.05
CA ALA A 61 -11.24 -13.56 -16.07
C ALA A 61 -11.92 -13.50 -14.69
N LEU A 62 -13.23 -13.25 -14.63
CA LEU A 62 -13.99 -13.26 -13.39
C LEU A 62 -14.02 -14.65 -12.72
N ARG A 63 -14.22 -15.73 -13.49
CA ARG A 63 -14.12 -17.11 -12.95
C ARG A 63 -12.71 -17.45 -12.47
N GLN A 64 -11.68 -16.91 -13.10
CA GLN A 64 -10.30 -17.04 -12.62
C GLN A 64 -10.13 -16.32 -11.29
N PHE A 65 -10.65 -15.10 -11.19
CA PHE A 65 -10.60 -14.32 -9.96
C PHE A 65 -11.35 -14.98 -8.80
N GLU A 66 -12.53 -15.57 -9.05
CA GLU A 66 -13.26 -16.35 -8.03
C GLU A 66 -12.43 -17.51 -7.43
N ARG A 67 -11.64 -18.21 -8.26
CA ARG A 67 -10.73 -19.27 -7.76
C ARG A 67 -9.61 -18.72 -6.90
N VAL A 68 -9.08 -17.56 -7.29
CA VAL A 68 -8.04 -16.85 -6.54
C VAL A 68 -8.59 -16.42 -5.18
N ILE A 69 -9.78 -15.80 -5.14
CA ILE A 69 -10.45 -15.42 -3.89
C ILE A 69 -10.59 -16.62 -2.96
N ALA A 70 -11.11 -17.75 -3.47
CA ALA A 70 -11.35 -18.95 -2.67
C ALA A 70 -10.09 -19.54 -1.99
N ARG A 71 -8.89 -19.21 -2.49
CA ARG A 71 -7.61 -19.62 -1.88
C ARG A 71 -6.97 -18.52 -1.04
N VAL A 72 -7.02 -17.28 -1.52
CA VAL A 72 -6.33 -16.15 -0.89
C VAL A 72 -7.07 -15.65 0.34
N GLU A 73 -8.40 -15.59 0.32
CA GLU A 73 -9.21 -15.10 1.44
C GLU A 73 -8.92 -15.84 2.76
N PRO A 74 -8.99 -17.20 2.85
CA PRO A 74 -8.69 -17.89 4.10
C PRO A 74 -7.22 -17.75 4.52
N ALA A 75 -6.28 -17.68 3.57
CA ALA A 75 -4.87 -17.47 3.86
C ALA A 75 -4.62 -16.06 4.43
N ALA A 76 -5.30 -15.06 3.86
CA ALA A 76 -5.22 -13.66 4.27
C ALA A 76 -5.84 -13.44 5.66
N GLU A 77 -7.00 -14.05 5.92
CA GLU A 77 -7.65 -14.01 7.24
C GLU A 77 -6.77 -14.68 8.30
N ALA A 78 -6.24 -15.88 8.01
CA ALA A 78 -5.33 -16.59 8.92
C ALA A 78 -4.06 -15.77 9.21
N PHE A 79 -3.47 -15.15 8.18
CA PHE A 79 -2.35 -14.24 8.34
C PHE A 79 -2.72 -13.06 9.25
N CYS A 80 -3.81 -12.34 8.93
CA CYS A 80 -4.29 -11.21 9.70
C CYS A 80 -4.48 -11.56 11.19
N ARG A 81 -5.22 -12.64 11.49
CA ARG A 81 -5.47 -13.10 12.85
C ARG A 81 -4.18 -13.45 13.59
N SER A 82 -3.21 -14.03 12.88
CA SER A 82 -1.91 -14.38 13.48
C SER A 82 -1.05 -13.15 13.85
N GLN A 83 -1.20 -12.03 13.12
CA GLN A 83 -0.47 -10.78 13.38
C GLN A 83 -1.20 -9.83 14.34
N THR A 84 -2.46 -10.09 14.65
CA THR A 84 -3.33 -9.18 15.43
C THR A 84 -3.81 -9.78 16.73
N THR A 85 -3.14 -10.84 17.22
CA THR A 85 -3.51 -11.52 18.48
C THR A 85 -3.52 -10.60 19.72
N ASP A 86 -2.76 -9.50 19.67
CA ASP A 86 -2.69 -8.45 20.69
C ASP A 86 -3.78 -7.38 20.53
N ARG A 87 -4.54 -7.44 19.43
CA ARG A 87 -5.61 -6.52 19.03
C ARG A 87 -6.89 -7.34 18.73
N PRO A 88 -7.57 -7.88 19.76
CA PRO A 88 -8.71 -8.79 19.57
C PRO A 88 -9.91 -8.18 18.84
N SER A 89 -10.00 -6.85 18.79
CA SER A 89 -11.03 -6.11 18.05
C SER A 89 -10.61 -5.75 16.62
N PHE A 90 -9.43 -6.17 16.17
CA PHE A 90 -8.99 -5.93 14.80
C PHE A 90 -9.87 -6.73 13.83
N ASN A 91 -10.42 -6.07 12.82
CA ASN A 91 -11.29 -6.72 11.86
C ASN A 91 -10.44 -7.50 10.84
N CYS A 92 -10.49 -8.83 10.86
CA CYS A 92 -9.85 -9.65 9.84
C CYS A 92 -10.85 -10.20 8.80
N ASP A 93 -12.12 -9.80 8.89
CA ASP A 93 -13.15 -10.11 7.92
C ASP A 93 -13.12 -9.06 6.79
N VAL A 94 -12.47 -9.42 5.68
CA VAL A 94 -12.27 -8.55 4.52
C VAL A 94 -13.18 -9.02 3.39
N HIS A 95 -14.13 -8.18 3.01
CA HIS A 95 -15.02 -8.48 1.89
C HIS A 95 -14.34 -8.17 0.56
N ILE A 96 -14.21 -9.18 -0.30
CA ILE A 96 -13.62 -9.02 -1.62
C ILE A 96 -14.74 -8.83 -2.65
N ILE A 97 -14.70 -7.72 -3.38
CA ILE A 97 -15.73 -7.36 -4.36
C ILE A 97 -15.16 -7.06 -5.74
N VAL A 98 -16.01 -7.20 -6.75
CA VAL A 98 -15.73 -6.72 -8.11
C VAL A 98 -16.39 -5.37 -8.32
N ASP A 99 -15.59 -4.37 -8.66
CA ASP A 99 -16.04 -3.04 -9.03
C ASP A 99 -16.37 -3.02 -10.54
N HIS A 100 -17.67 -2.95 -10.84
CA HIS A 100 -18.20 -2.90 -12.19
C HIS A 100 -18.38 -1.47 -12.73
N GLU A 101 -18.25 -0.46 -11.87
CA GLU A 101 -18.53 0.93 -12.20
C GLU A 101 -17.30 1.63 -12.77
N ARG A 102 -16.10 1.24 -12.30
CA ARG A 102 -14.83 1.82 -12.75
C ARG A 102 -14.34 1.21 -14.06
N SER A 103 -13.94 2.08 -14.98
CA SER A 103 -13.37 1.71 -16.28
C SER A 103 -11.83 1.69 -16.31
N ASP A 104 -11.16 2.14 -15.25
CA ASP A 104 -9.71 2.10 -15.10
C ASP A 104 -9.24 0.76 -14.49
N ARG A 105 -7.98 0.37 -14.75
CA ARG A 105 -7.35 -0.77 -14.09
C ARG A 105 -6.98 -0.37 -12.67
N ASN A 106 -7.64 -0.96 -11.68
CA ASN A 106 -7.36 -0.68 -10.28
C ASN A 106 -7.73 -1.83 -9.35
N ALA A 107 -7.09 -1.86 -8.20
CA ALA A 107 -7.49 -2.60 -7.02
C ALA A 107 -7.29 -1.67 -5.82
N TYR A 108 -8.16 -1.76 -4.81
CA TYR A 108 -8.04 -0.87 -3.65
C TYR A 108 -8.70 -1.44 -2.41
N GLN A 109 -8.08 -1.17 -1.26
CA GLN A 109 -8.68 -1.33 0.05
C GLN A 109 -9.49 -0.08 0.45
N THR A 110 -10.67 -0.27 1.03
CA THR A 110 -11.49 0.81 1.60
C THR A 110 -12.38 0.34 2.76
N TYR A 111 -13.15 1.27 3.33
CA TYR A 111 -14.16 1.01 4.35
C TYR A 111 -15.53 1.48 3.87
N THR A 112 -16.57 0.71 4.15
CA THR A 112 -17.96 1.15 4.06
C THR A 112 -18.32 2.09 5.21
N ASN A 113 -19.47 2.75 5.10
CA ASN A 113 -19.97 3.65 6.15
C ASN A 113 -20.23 2.93 7.49
N ASP A 114 -20.52 1.63 7.47
CA ASP A 114 -20.69 0.81 8.67
C ASP A 114 -19.36 0.26 9.23
N GLY A 115 -18.24 0.57 8.59
CA GLY A 115 -16.89 0.17 9.02
C GLY A 115 -16.43 -1.19 8.51
N SER A 116 -17.23 -1.87 7.68
CA SER A 116 -16.81 -3.11 7.02
C SER A 116 -15.62 -2.85 6.09
N VAL A 117 -14.68 -3.80 6.05
CA VAL A 117 -13.47 -3.70 5.25
C VAL A 117 -13.75 -4.28 3.87
N ILE A 118 -13.45 -3.51 2.84
CA ILE A 118 -13.59 -3.95 1.45
C ILE A 118 -12.23 -3.93 0.76
N VAL A 119 -11.96 -4.97 -0.02
CA VAL A 119 -10.96 -4.97 -1.08
C VAL A 119 -11.69 -5.11 -2.42
N ALA A 120 -11.57 -4.10 -3.27
CA ALA A 120 -12.28 -4.04 -4.54
C ALA A 120 -11.31 -4.21 -5.72
N PHE A 121 -11.73 -4.95 -6.73
CA PHE A 121 -11.00 -5.15 -7.98
C PHE A 121 -11.85 -4.68 -9.15
N THR A 122 -11.31 -3.82 -10.02
CA THR A 122 -12.04 -3.40 -11.21
C THR A 122 -12.02 -4.50 -12.27
N VAL A 123 -13.11 -4.62 -13.06
CA VAL A 123 -13.18 -5.58 -14.17
C VAL A 123 -11.98 -5.43 -15.15
N PRO A 124 -11.53 -4.21 -15.52
CA PRO A 124 -10.33 -4.05 -16.34
C PRO A 124 -9.05 -4.62 -15.73
N LEU A 125 -8.81 -4.48 -14.41
CA LEU A 125 -7.62 -5.07 -13.78
C LEU A 125 -7.70 -6.59 -13.77
N ILE A 126 -8.87 -7.15 -13.45
CA ILE A 126 -9.09 -8.60 -13.46
C ILE A 126 -8.82 -9.18 -14.86
N ALA A 127 -9.27 -8.48 -15.92
CA ALA A 127 -9.06 -8.89 -17.30
C ALA A 127 -7.61 -8.69 -17.80
N ASP A 128 -6.83 -7.79 -17.20
CA ASP A 128 -5.44 -7.51 -17.57
C ASP A 128 -4.44 -8.51 -16.95
N ALA A 129 -4.81 -9.18 -15.85
CA ALA A 129 -3.97 -10.18 -15.22
C ALA A 129 -3.74 -11.39 -16.14
N ARG A 130 -2.47 -11.77 -16.34
CA ARG A 130 -2.04 -12.86 -17.24
C ARG A 130 -2.19 -14.24 -16.61
N ASN A 131 -2.25 -14.31 -15.28
CA ASN A 131 -2.30 -15.56 -14.53
C ASN A 131 -2.91 -15.35 -13.14
N GLU A 132 -3.12 -16.45 -12.42
CA GLU A 132 -3.69 -16.41 -11.07
C GLU A 132 -2.69 -15.89 -10.02
N ASP A 133 -1.37 -16.05 -10.23
CA ASP A 133 -0.35 -15.55 -9.31
C ASP A 133 -0.37 -14.02 -9.20
N GLU A 134 -0.60 -13.32 -10.31
CA GLU A 134 -0.75 -11.85 -10.33
C GLU A 134 -1.98 -11.39 -9.57
N LEU A 135 -3.14 -11.99 -9.80
CA LEU A 135 -4.36 -11.68 -9.05
C LEU A 135 -4.18 -11.98 -7.57
N ALA A 136 -3.54 -13.10 -7.23
CA ALA A 136 -3.32 -13.50 -5.85
C ALA A 136 -2.38 -12.54 -5.12
N PHE A 137 -1.32 -12.11 -5.79
CA PHE A 137 -0.38 -11.16 -5.21
C PHE A 137 -1.00 -9.77 -5.02
N VAL A 138 -1.73 -9.24 -6.01
CA VAL A 138 -2.45 -7.96 -5.87
C VAL A 138 -3.47 -8.04 -4.74
N LEU A 139 -4.20 -9.16 -4.62
CA LEU A 139 -5.20 -9.32 -3.55
C LEU A 139 -4.54 -9.38 -2.17
N GLY A 140 -3.45 -10.14 -2.05
CA GLY A 140 -2.64 -10.17 -0.83
C GLY A 140 -2.07 -8.80 -0.46
N HIS A 141 -1.66 -8.01 -1.46
CA HIS A 141 -1.16 -6.65 -1.28
C HIS A 141 -2.24 -5.70 -0.74
N GLU A 142 -3.45 -5.71 -1.31
CA GLU A 142 -4.57 -4.90 -0.81
C GLU A 142 -4.99 -5.28 0.63
N VAL A 143 -4.98 -6.59 0.95
CA VAL A 143 -5.17 -7.01 2.35
C VAL A 143 -4.00 -6.56 3.23
N GLY A 144 -2.78 -6.53 2.70
CA GLY A 144 -1.60 -5.96 3.35
C GLY A 144 -1.80 -4.51 3.79
N HIS A 145 -2.43 -3.68 2.96
CA HIS A 145 -2.79 -2.32 3.34
C HIS A 145 -3.72 -2.27 4.56
N HIS A 146 -4.69 -3.18 4.63
CA HIS A 146 -5.58 -3.28 5.77
C HIS A 146 -4.82 -3.71 7.04
N VAL A 147 -4.06 -4.81 6.96
CA VAL A 147 -3.29 -5.37 8.09
C VAL A 147 -2.25 -4.37 8.61
N GLY A 148 -1.64 -3.58 7.72
CA GLY A 148 -0.72 -2.49 8.04
C GLY A 148 -1.40 -1.20 8.54
N GLN A 149 -2.73 -1.12 8.51
CA GLN A 149 -3.54 0.05 8.88
C GLN A 149 -3.16 1.32 8.09
N HIS A 150 -2.78 1.15 6.81
CA HIS A 150 -2.18 2.23 6.02
C HIS A 150 -3.13 3.41 5.80
N ILE A 151 -4.43 3.18 5.63
CA ILE A 151 -5.43 4.28 5.54
C ILE A 151 -5.47 5.10 6.84
N GLN A 152 -5.48 4.45 8.00
CA GLN A 152 -5.53 5.16 9.28
C GLN A 152 -4.25 5.96 9.51
N LYS A 153 -3.10 5.35 9.23
CA LYS A 153 -1.80 6.01 9.38
C LYS A 153 -1.63 7.17 8.41
N SER A 154 -1.97 6.99 7.13
CA SER A 154 -1.97 8.07 6.13
C SER A 154 -2.81 9.27 6.60
N ARG A 155 -4.03 9.04 7.11
CA ARG A 155 -4.88 10.11 7.69
C ARG A 155 -4.22 10.81 8.88
N GLN A 156 -3.55 10.06 9.76
CA GLN A 156 -2.82 10.62 10.89
C GLN A 156 -1.62 11.46 10.43
N GLN A 157 -0.87 11.00 9.43
CA GLN A 157 0.29 11.74 8.89
C GLN A 157 -0.15 13.00 8.15
N ALA A 158 -1.23 12.94 7.37
CA ALA A 158 -1.83 14.11 6.74
C ALA A 158 -2.28 15.13 7.80
N MET A 159 -2.96 14.69 8.85
CA MET A 159 -3.37 15.58 9.95
C MET A 159 -2.16 16.21 10.65
N ALA A 160 -1.14 15.42 10.97
CA ALA A 160 0.07 15.91 11.62
C ALA A 160 0.79 16.95 10.73
N GLY A 161 0.95 16.66 9.45
CA GLY A 161 1.56 17.59 8.49
C GLY A 161 0.76 18.89 8.35
N ALA A 162 -0.56 18.80 8.29
CA ALA A 162 -1.44 19.98 8.26
C ALA A 162 -1.26 20.87 9.50
N LEU A 163 -1.23 20.27 10.69
CA LEU A 163 -1.05 20.99 11.95
C LEU A 163 0.32 21.66 12.04
N ILE A 164 1.38 20.96 11.62
CA ILE A 164 2.75 21.49 11.60
C ILE A 164 2.84 22.71 10.68
N MET A 165 2.39 22.58 9.42
CA MET A 165 2.44 23.68 8.46
C MET A 165 1.53 24.85 8.86
N GLY A 166 0.35 24.56 9.41
CA GLY A 166 -0.54 25.58 9.96
C GLY A 166 0.11 26.36 11.10
N ALA A 167 0.79 25.67 12.03
CA ALA A 167 1.51 26.30 13.14
C ALA A 167 2.67 27.19 12.65
N LEU A 168 3.44 26.74 11.66
CA LEU A 168 4.53 27.53 11.06
C LEU A 168 4.02 28.83 10.43
N VAL A 169 2.91 28.76 9.68
CA VAL A 169 2.30 29.95 9.08
C VAL A 169 1.67 30.85 10.13
N ALA A 170 1.01 30.31 11.15
CA ALA A 170 0.45 31.09 12.25
C ALA A 170 1.55 31.86 13.00
N TYR A 171 2.67 31.21 13.27
CA TYR A 171 3.83 31.84 13.90
C TYR A 171 4.41 32.95 13.02
N GLY A 172 4.59 32.70 11.71
CA GLY A 172 5.07 33.71 10.76
C GLY A 172 4.15 34.93 10.66
N GLN A 173 2.83 34.72 10.65
CA GLN A 173 1.84 35.80 10.68
C GLN A 173 1.90 36.58 12.00
N ALA A 174 2.00 35.89 13.14
CA ALA A 174 2.11 36.55 14.44
C ALA A 174 3.37 37.44 14.52
N GLN A 175 4.51 36.96 14.02
CA GLN A 175 5.75 37.74 13.94
C GLN A 175 5.61 38.96 13.01
N ALA A 176 4.99 38.79 11.84
CA ALA A 176 4.76 39.88 10.90
C ALA A 176 3.81 40.95 11.46
N ASN A 177 2.77 40.55 12.19
CA ASN A 177 1.82 41.45 12.85
C ASN A 177 2.47 42.18 14.03
N ALA A 178 3.35 41.51 14.79
CA ALA A 178 4.13 42.15 15.84
C ALA A 178 5.08 43.23 15.28
N ALA A 179 5.65 43.00 14.09
CA ALA A 179 6.52 43.95 13.41
C ALA A 179 5.77 45.15 12.80
N ASN A 180 4.52 44.96 12.36
CA ASN A 180 3.65 46.04 11.88
C ASN A 180 2.18 45.75 12.20
N PRO A 181 1.63 46.34 13.28
CA PRO A 181 0.25 46.09 13.72
C PRO A 181 -0.85 46.53 12.73
N TYR A 182 -0.51 47.40 11.76
CA TYR A 182 -1.45 47.86 10.72
C TYR A 182 -1.39 47.02 9.43
N ARG A 183 -0.58 45.95 9.41
CA ARG A 183 -0.48 45.02 8.29
C ARG A 183 -1.70 44.10 8.26
N TYR A 184 -2.77 44.53 7.59
CA TYR A 184 -3.89 43.66 7.26
C TYR A 184 -3.74 43.18 5.81
N THR A 185 -3.51 41.88 5.59
CA THR A 185 -3.37 41.34 4.23
C THR A 185 -4.69 40.84 3.62
N GLY A 186 -5.75 40.73 4.43
CA GLY A 186 -7.07 40.21 4.01
C GLY A 186 -7.08 38.74 3.57
N ASN A 187 -5.91 38.07 3.50
CA ASN A 187 -5.75 36.74 2.93
C ASN A 187 -5.25 35.69 3.94
N ASP A 188 -5.16 36.03 5.23
CA ASP A 188 -4.52 35.21 6.25
C ASP A 188 -5.21 33.84 6.42
N SER A 189 -6.55 33.79 6.28
CA SER A 189 -7.31 32.53 6.36
C SER A 189 -7.12 31.63 5.14
N ALA A 190 -6.96 32.19 3.94
CA ALA A 190 -6.68 31.43 2.73
C ALA A 190 -5.25 30.89 2.75
N ASN A 191 -4.30 31.72 3.18
CA ASN A 191 -2.90 31.31 3.37
C ASN A 191 -2.79 30.18 4.40
N MET A 192 -3.57 30.24 5.49
CA MET A 192 -3.62 29.19 6.49
C MET A 192 -4.14 27.87 5.93
N ARG A 193 -5.29 27.90 5.22
CA ARG A 193 -5.86 26.70 4.59
C ARG A 193 -4.88 26.07 3.59
N ASN A 194 -4.32 26.88 2.69
CA ASN A 194 -3.36 26.41 1.70
C ASN A 194 -2.12 25.76 2.36
N ALA A 195 -1.64 26.33 3.48
CA ALA A 195 -0.52 25.77 4.20
C ALA A 195 -0.87 24.45 4.89
N MET A 196 -2.06 24.35 5.49
CA MET A 196 -2.55 23.11 6.07
C MET A 196 -2.74 22.04 4.99
N ASP A 197 -3.30 22.38 3.83
CA ASP A 197 -3.47 21.46 2.71
C ASP A 197 -2.13 20.97 2.15
N LEU A 198 -1.16 21.88 2.01
CA LEU A 198 0.21 21.52 1.64
C LEU A 198 0.84 20.59 2.68
N GLY A 199 0.69 20.91 3.96
CA GLY A 199 1.17 20.08 5.06
C GLY A 199 0.53 18.69 5.05
N ALA A 200 -0.77 18.60 4.78
CA ALA A 200 -1.49 17.35 4.66
C ALA A 200 -0.93 16.48 3.52
N GLY A 201 -0.75 17.07 2.34
CA GLY A 201 -0.19 16.37 1.18
C GLY A 201 1.25 15.87 1.45
N LEU A 202 2.09 16.70 2.08
CA LEU A 202 3.46 16.30 2.44
C LEU A 202 3.48 15.17 3.47
N GLY A 203 2.60 15.23 4.48
CA GLY A 203 2.49 14.19 5.50
C GLY A 203 2.06 12.84 4.91
N ASP A 204 1.07 12.85 4.02
CA ASP A 204 0.60 11.64 3.34
C ASP A 204 1.69 11.00 2.46
N MET A 205 2.40 11.83 1.67
CA MET A 205 3.47 11.35 0.79
C MET A 205 4.70 10.80 1.52
N ALA A 206 4.98 11.25 2.75
CA ALA A 206 6.22 10.91 3.45
C ALA A 206 6.39 9.40 3.71
N PHE A 207 5.29 8.65 3.81
CA PHE A 207 5.30 7.23 4.16
C PHE A 207 4.62 6.32 3.13
N SER A 208 4.06 6.88 2.06
CA SER A 208 3.34 6.11 1.04
C SER A 208 4.21 4.98 0.47
N GLN A 209 5.46 5.26 0.09
CA GLN A 209 6.36 4.23 -0.43
C GLN A 209 6.69 3.15 0.61
N THR A 210 6.86 3.50 1.89
CA THR A 210 7.11 2.51 2.93
C THR A 210 5.90 1.60 3.20
N TYR A 211 4.69 2.13 3.04
CA TYR A 211 3.45 1.37 3.14
C TYR A 211 3.25 0.43 1.95
N GLU A 212 3.69 0.81 0.75
CA GLU A 212 3.73 -0.11 -0.40
C GLU A 212 4.65 -1.30 -0.12
N LEU A 213 5.88 -1.06 0.36
CA LEU A 213 6.85 -2.12 0.66
C LEU A 213 6.37 -3.05 1.78
N GLU A 214 5.72 -2.51 2.81
CA GLU A 214 5.08 -3.30 3.87
C GLU A 214 3.94 -4.17 3.31
N SER A 215 3.12 -3.62 2.44
CA SER A 215 2.01 -4.34 1.80
C SER A 215 2.52 -5.41 0.85
N ASP A 216 3.63 -5.19 0.14
CA ASP A 216 4.29 -6.19 -0.71
C ASP A 216 4.86 -7.36 0.11
N MET A 217 5.49 -7.05 1.23
CA MET A 217 5.96 -8.08 2.16
C MET A 217 4.79 -8.92 2.67
N ILE A 218 3.70 -8.28 3.16
CA ILE A 218 2.51 -9.00 3.65
C ILE A 218 1.86 -9.81 2.52
N GLY A 219 1.68 -9.20 1.34
CA GLY A 219 1.15 -9.86 0.15
C GLY A 219 1.96 -11.08 -0.26
N THR A 220 3.28 -11.05 -0.08
CA THR A 220 4.17 -12.20 -0.29
C THR A 220 3.83 -13.36 0.65
N TYR A 221 3.65 -13.09 1.96
CA TYR A 221 3.24 -14.13 2.91
C TYR A 221 1.88 -14.73 2.59
N ILE A 222 0.91 -13.87 2.25
CA ILE A 222 -0.46 -14.28 1.94
C ILE A 222 -0.48 -15.14 0.66
N ALA A 223 0.10 -14.66 -0.44
CA ALA A 223 0.13 -15.38 -1.71
C ALA A 223 0.88 -16.72 -1.59
N THR A 224 2.03 -16.74 -0.88
CA THR A 224 2.76 -17.99 -0.62
C THR A 224 1.89 -18.98 0.17
N SER A 225 1.19 -18.51 1.19
CA SER A 225 0.33 -19.37 2.04
C SER A 225 -0.91 -19.89 1.27
N ALA A 226 -1.38 -19.13 0.28
CA ALA A 226 -2.45 -19.53 -0.63
C ALA A 226 -1.98 -20.49 -1.75
N GLY A 227 -0.67 -20.78 -1.83
CA GLY A 227 -0.09 -21.70 -2.81
C GLY A 227 0.23 -21.05 -4.17
N TYR A 228 0.33 -19.73 -4.23
CA TYR A 228 0.73 -18.97 -5.42
C TYR A 228 2.20 -18.56 -5.37
N ASP A 229 2.81 -18.28 -6.51
CA ASP A 229 4.17 -17.75 -6.60
C ASP A 229 4.16 -16.22 -6.54
N PRO A 230 4.54 -15.60 -5.41
CA PRO A 230 4.51 -14.16 -5.26
C PRO A 230 5.53 -13.44 -6.15
N ILE A 231 6.63 -14.08 -6.57
CA ILE A 231 7.60 -13.46 -7.48
C ILE A 231 7.00 -13.36 -8.88
N VAL A 232 6.30 -14.39 -9.33
CA VAL A 232 5.54 -14.34 -10.60
C VAL A 232 4.45 -13.29 -10.50
N GLY A 233 3.69 -13.27 -9.39
CA GLY A 233 2.62 -12.30 -9.21
C GLY A 233 3.10 -10.84 -9.15
N ALA A 234 4.18 -10.57 -8.45
CA ALA A 234 4.75 -9.23 -8.30
C ALA A 234 5.34 -8.65 -9.59
N ARG A 235 5.59 -9.48 -10.62
CA ARG A 235 5.95 -8.98 -11.96
C ARG A 235 4.83 -8.17 -12.60
N PHE A 236 3.58 -8.29 -12.13
CA PHE A 236 2.52 -7.36 -12.50
C PHE A 236 2.98 -5.89 -12.28
N PHE A 237 3.80 -5.64 -11.25
CA PHE A 237 4.29 -4.31 -10.92
C PHE A 237 5.36 -3.77 -11.85
N ALA A 238 6.00 -4.64 -12.62
CA ALA A 238 7.00 -4.26 -13.59
C ALA A 238 6.43 -3.89 -14.97
N ARG A 239 5.10 -3.97 -15.14
CA ARG A 239 4.45 -3.73 -16.42
C ARG A 239 4.35 -2.23 -16.75
N PRO A 240 4.63 -1.84 -18.00
CA PRO A 240 4.50 -0.44 -18.40
C PRO A 240 3.03 -0.02 -18.48
N GLU A 241 2.64 0.99 -17.71
CA GLU A 241 1.40 1.75 -17.90
C GLU A 241 1.57 3.20 -17.42
N GLU A 242 0.82 4.10 -18.04
CA GLU A 242 0.77 5.50 -17.63
C GLU A 242 0.03 5.64 -16.28
N PRO A 243 0.56 6.40 -15.30
CA PRO A 243 -0.10 6.63 -14.00
C PRO A 243 -1.47 7.31 -14.10
N VAL A 244 -1.72 7.99 -15.21
CA VAL A 244 -2.97 8.67 -15.51
C VAL A 244 -3.48 8.20 -16.87
N THR A 245 -4.71 7.72 -16.89
CA THR A 245 -5.39 7.32 -18.13
C THR A 245 -5.61 8.53 -19.05
N PRO A 246 -5.81 8.34 -20.37
CA PRO A 246 -6.15 9.44 -21.27
C PRO A 246 -7.39 10.25 -20.86
N GLN A 247 -8.27 9.67 -20.04
CA GLN A 247 -9.48 10.30 -19.50
C GLN A 247 -9.24 11.05 -18.18
N GLY A 248 -8.00 11.08 -17.66
CA GLY A 248 -7.64 11.80 -16.44
C GLY A 248 -7.85 11.01 -15.14
N ALA A 249 -8.33 9.77 -15.19
CA ALA A 249 -8.42 8.90 -14.01
C ALA A 249 -7.03 8.33 -13.66
N ARG A 250 -6.73 8.18 -12.37
CA ARG A 250 -5.51 7.49 -11.90
C ARG A 250 -5.62 6.00 -12.19
N SER A 251 -4.61 5.43 -12.85
CA SER A 251 -4.47 3.98 -13.00
C SER A 251 -3.94 3.35 -11.69
N PHE A 252 -3.74 2.03 -11.69
CA PHE A 252 -3.05 1.32 -10.61
C PHE A 252 -1.70 1.98 -10.26
N TRP A 253 -0.88 2.41 -11.24
CA TRP A 253 0.38 3.12 -10.96
C TRP A 253 0.20 4.54 -10.41
N GLY A 254 -0.96 5.14 -10.63
CA GLY A 254 -1.30 6.44 -10.05
C GLY A 254 -1.64 6.35 -8.55
N THR A 255 -2.03 5.17 -8.07
CA THR A 255 -2.31 4.90 -6.64
C THR A 255 -1.22 4.10 -5.96
N HIS A 256 -0.51 3.24 -6.69
CA HIS A 256 0.57 2.36 -6.24
C HIS A 256 1.78 2.54 -7.14
N PRO A 257 2.67 3.51 -6.89
CA PRO A 257 3.84 3.72 -7.75
C PRO A 257 4.68 2.44 -7.92
N SER A 258 5.03 2.14 -9.16
CA SER A 258 5.91 1.02 -9.51
C SER A 258 7.37 1.39 -9.19
N ASP A 259 8.10 0.46 -8.59
CA ASP A 259 9.51 0.58 -8.27
C ASP A 259 10.18 -0.80 -8.23
N GLU A 260 11.41 -0.90 -8.73
CA GLU A 260 12.23 -2.13 -8.68
C GLU A 260 12.48 -2.59 -7.23
N VAL A 261 12.53 -1.65 -6.28
CA VAL A 261 12.68 -1.95 -4.84
C VAL A 261 11.50 -2.78 -4.31
N ARG A 262 10.29 -2.59 -4.86
CA ARG A 262 9.10 -3.37 -4.48
C ARG A 262 9.26 -4.83 -4.83
N LEU A 263 9.63 -5.13 -6.08
CA LEU A 263 9.89 -6.52 -6.50
C LEU A 263 11.09 -7.12 -5.77
N ALA A 264 12.12 -6.33 -5.50
CA ALA A 264 13.26 -6.78 -4.69
C ALA A 264 12.84 -7.15 -3.26
N THR A 265 11.89 -6.41 -2.67
CA THR A 265 11.31 -6.71 -1.34
C THR A 265 10.54 -8.03 -1.35
N VAL A 266 9.80 -8.32 -2.41
CA VAL A 266 9.12 -9.61 -2.60
C VAL A 266 10.14 -10.76 -2.68
N ILE A 267 11.18 -10.61 -3.50
CA ILE A 267 12.25 -11.62 -3.65
C ILE A 267 12.93 -11.90 -2.30
N GLU A 268 13.28 -10.84 -1.56
CA GLU A 268 13.90 -10.93 -0.24
C GLU A 268 12.96 -11.66 0.76
N THR A 269 11.68 -11.29 0.76
CA THR A 269 10.66 -11.88 1.65
C THR A 269 10.45 -13.37 1.36
N VAL A 270 10.44 -13.79 0.09
CA VAL A 270 10.41 -15.21 -0.28
C VAL A 270 11.63 -15.96 0.25
N GLY A 271 12.82 -15.35 0.17
CA GLY A 271 14.03 -15.90 0.77
C GLY A 271 13.88 -16.18 2.26
N GLN A 272 13.31 -15.22 3.00
CA GLN A 272 13.06 -15.34 4.44
C GLN A 272 12.02 -16.44 4.77
N ILE A 273 10.94 -16.53 3.99
CA ILE A 273 9.92 -17.58 4.16
C ILE A 273 10.57 -18.96 4.00
N ARG A 274 11.35 -19.16 2.93
CA ARG A 274 12.04 -20.43 2.65
C ARG A 274 13.06 -20.78 3.74
N ALA A 275 13.82 -19.80 4.22
CA ALA A 275 14.77 -20.00 5.30
C ALA A 275 14.07 -20.45 6.59
N THR A 276 12.94 -19.82 6.93
CA THR A 276 12.16 -20.16 8.13
C THR A 276 11.52 -21.55 8.02
N ALA A 277 10.98 -21.90 6.85
CA ALA A 277 10.40 -23.22 6.61
C ALA A 277 11.43 -24.37 6.65
N SER A 278 12.72 -24.05 6.47
CA SER A 278 13.82 -25.02 6.49
C SER A 278 14.44 -25.22 7.87
N GLN A 279 14.00 -24.46 8.89
CA GLN A 279 14.46 -24.65 10.26
C GLN A 279 13.67 -25.80 10.92
N PRO A 280 14.36 -26.78 11.56
CA PRO A 280 13.74 -27.97 12.14
C PRO A 280 12.90 -27.68 13.38
#